data_AF-A0A392ND72-F1
#
_entry.id   AF-A0A392ND72-F1
#
_cell.length_a   1.000
_cell.length_b   1.000
_cell.length_c   1.000
_cell.angle_alpha   90.00
_cell.angle_beta   90.00
_cell.angle_gamma   90.00
#
_symmetry.space_group_name_H-M   'P 1'
#
loop_
_entity.id
_entity.type
_entity.pdbx_description
1 polymer ?
#
loop_
_entity_poly.entity_id
_entity_poly.type
_entity_poly.pdbx_seq_one_letter_code
_entity_poly.pdbx_strand_id
1 'polypeptide(L)'
;VLEHCEDPNTQQKVMDEILGAVSMLAQDQYGNYVVQHVLEHGKPHERSTIIKELAGNIVQMSQQKFASNVVEKCLTFGGPAERLLLVNEMLGTTDENEPLQVS
;
A
#
# COMPACT_ATOMS: atom_id res chain seq x y z
N VAL A 1 12.35 8.57 19.72
CA VAL A 1 11.50 8.74 20.92
C VAL A 1 10.12 9.13 20.42
N LEU A 2 9.20 8.15 20.37
CA LEU A 2 7.78 8.36 20.05
C LEU A 2 7.04 8.11 21.37
N GLU A 3 7.27 9.02 22.32
CA GLU A 3 6.63 8.97 23.63
C GLU A 3 5.16 9.37 23.48
N HIS A 4 4.29 8.37 23.62
CA HIS A 4 2.94 8.42 24.14
C HIS A 4 2.18 9.75 23.99
N CYS A 5 1.62 9.99 22.81
CA CYS A 5 0.37 10.74 22.71
C CYS A 5 -0.79 9.72 22.82
N GLU A 6 -1.26 9.47 24.04
CA GLU A 6 -2.42 8.62 24.36
C GLU A 6 -3.75 9.34 24.10
N ASP A 7 -3.83 10.19 23.08
CA ASP A 7 -5.10 10.78 22.67
C ASP A 7 -5.60 10.05 21.42
N PRO A 8 -6.66 9.21 21.55
CA PRO A 8 -7.16 8.41 20.43
C PRO A 8 -7.56 9.25 19.21
N ASN A 9 -8.00 10.50 19.42
CA ASN A 9 -8.36 11.39 18.31
C ASN A 9 -7.12 11.87 17.55
N THR A 10 -6.01 12.10 18.25
CA THR A 10 -4.75 12.49 17.61
C THR A 10 -4.17 11.32 16.82
N GLN A 11 -4.19 10.11 17.39
CA GLN A 11 -3.76 8.91 16.68
C GLN A 11 -4.61 8.64 15.43
N GLN A 12 -5.93 8.83 15.53
CA GLN A 12 -6.83 8.65 14.39
C GLN A 12 -6.58 9.67 13.28
N LYS A 13 -6.45 10.97 13.62
CA LYS A 13 -6.13 12.02 12.64
C LYS A 13 -4.82 11.76 11.91
N VAL A 14 -3.78 11.36 12.65
CA VAL A 14 -2.48 11.03 12.04
C VAL A 14 -2.62 9.81 11.12
N MET A 15 -3.40 8.81 11.51
CA MET A 15 -3.65 7.66 10.66
C MET A 15 -4.41 8.05 9.38
N ASP A 16 -5.42 8.91 9.48
CA ASP A 16 -6.17 9.40 8.32
C ASP A 16 -5.25 10.14 7.32
N GLU A 17 -4.32 10.97 7.82
CA GLU A 17 -3.31 11.63 6.99
C GLU A 17 -2.35 10.63 6.33
N ILE A 18 -1.91 9.60 7.06
CA ILE A 18 -1.07 8.52 6.51
C ILE A 18 -1.82 7.78 5.41
N LEU A 19 -3.09 7.40 5.65
CA LEU A 19 -3.95 6.70 4.69
C LEU A 19 -4.20 7.54 3.43
N GLY A 20 -4.33 8.86 3.56
CA GLY A 20 -4.44 9.78 2.43
C GLY A 20 -3.14 9.98 1.64
N ALA A 21 -1.98 9.64 2.22
CA ALA A 21 -0.66 9.83 1.61
C ALA A 21 0.04 8.52 1.23
N VAL A 22 -0.64 7.37 1.32
CA VAL A 22 -0.05 6.02 1.13
C VAL A 22 0.77 5.89 -0.14
N SER A 23 0.22 6.31 -1.29
CA SER A 23 0.88 6.19 -2.59
C SER A 23 2.18 6.99 -2.67
N MET A 24 2.25 8.15 -2.02
CA MET A 24 3.47 8.94 -1.92
C MET A 24 4.45 8.31 -0.94
N LEU A 25 3.98 7.94 0.25
CA LEU A 25 4.81 7.40 1.33
C LEU A 25 5.45 6.07 0.92
N ALA A 26 4.72 5.20 0.23
CA ALA A 26 5.22 3.90 -0.19
C ALA A 26 6.45 3.99 -1.13
N GLN A 27 6.56 5.08 -1.89
CA GLN A 27 7.66 5.31 -2.83
C GLN A 27 8.82 6.12 -2.20
N ASP A 28 8.59 6.74 -1.05
CA ASP A 28 9.60 7.55 -0.36
C ASP A 28 10.63 6.69 0.38
N GLN A 29 11.87 7.16 0.43
CA GLN A 29 13.00 6.48 1.07
C GLN A 29 12.84 6.25 2.58
N TYR A 30 12.00 7.05 3.25
CA TYR A 30 11.67 6.92 4.68
C TYR A 30 10.20 6.59 4.90
N GLY A 31 9.30 7.15 4.09
CA GLY A 31 7.86 6.93 4.15
C GLY A 31 7.48 5.46 3.97
N ASN A 32 8.24 4.69 3.19
CA ASN A 32 7.95 3.28 2.97
C ASN A 32 7.93 2.48 4.29
N TYR A 33 8.78 2.85 5.25
CA TYR A 33 8.80 2.19 6.57
C TYR A 33 7.53 2.47 7.38
N VAL A 34 6.92 3.65 7.22
CA VAL A 34 5.65 4.00 7.86
C VAL A 34 4.53 3.11 7.32
N VAL A 35 4.45 2.97 5.99
CA VAL A 35 3.45 2.12 5.35
C VAL A 35 3.64 0.65 5.73
N GLN A 36 4.89 0.16 5.73
CA GLN A 36 5.20 -1.20 6.20
C GLN A 36 4.79 -1.41 7.65
N HIS A 37 5.01 -0.42 8.53
CA HIS A 37 4.62 -0.52 9.93
C HIS A 37 3.11 -0.67 10.10
N VAL A 38 2.30 0.10 9.35
CA VAL A 38 0.84 -0.02 9.38
C VAL A 38 0.39 -1.35 8.76
N LEU A 39 1.06 -1.84 7.72
CA LEU A 39 0.80 -3.17 7.15
C LEU A 39 1.07 -4.31 8.13
N GLU A 40 2.04 -4.17 9.02
CA GLU A 40 2.40 -5.19 10.00
C GLU A 40 1.55 -5.13 11.28
N HIS A 41 1.34 -3.93 11.81
CA HIS A 41 0.78 -3.73 13.16
C HIS A 41 -0.57 -2.98 13.17
N GLY A 42 -0.98 -2.41 12.03
CA GLY A 42 -2.21 -1.65 11.91
C GLY A 42 -3.47 -2.52 12.00
N LYS A 43 -4.63 -1.87 12.11
CA LYS A 43 -5.92 -2.54 12.13
C LYS A 43 -6.23 -3.16 10.77
N PRO A 44 -7.06 -4.22 10.70
CA PRO A 44 -7.39 -4.86 9.43
C PRO A 44 -7.94 -3.89 8.36
N HIS A 45 -8.79 -2.93 8.75
CA HIS A 45 -9.33 -1.95 7.81
C HIS A 45 -8.29 -0.94 7.30
N GLU A 46 -7.30 -0.56 8.12
CA GLU A 46 -6.21 0.33 7.72
C GLU A 46 -5.34 -0.38 6.66
N ARG A 47 -5.03 -1.67 6.91
CA ARG A 47 -4.32 -2.54 5.95
C ARG A 47 -5.09 -2.69 4.64
N SER A 48 -6.37 -3.02 4.71
CA SER A 48 -7.24 -3.12 3.54
C SER A 48 -7.28 -1.82 2.73
N THR A 49 -7.29 -0.67 3.41
CA THR A 49 -7.28 0.65 2.75
C THR A 49 -5.97 0.87 2.00
N ILE A 50 -4.83 0.63 2.65
CA ILE A 50 -3.51 0.71 2.03
C ILE A 50 -3.44 -0.19 0.79
N ILE A 51 -3.85 -1.45 0.92
CA ILE A 51 -3.74 -2.41 -0.19
C ILE A 51 -4.62 -2.00 -1.38
N LYS A 52 -5.82 -1.49 -1.11
CA LYS A 52 -6.72 -0.98 -2.16
C LYS A 52 -6.19 0.27 -2.85
N GLU A 53 -5.52 1.16 -2.10
CA GLU A 53 -4.93 2.37 -2.64
C GLU A 53 -3.73 2.07 -3.55
N LEU A 54 -2.97 1.03 -3.21
CA LEU A 54 -1.80 0.60 -3.99
C LEU A 54 -2.16 -0.31 -5.17
N ALA A 55 -3.34 -0.94 -5.14
CA ALA A 55 -3.86 -1.71 -6.25
C ALA A 55 -3.96 -0.86 -7.53
N GLY A 56 -3.64 -1.47 -8.67
CA GLY A 56 -3.52 -0.81 -9.97
C GLY A 56 -2.13 -0.25 -10.27
N ASN A 57 -1.25 -0.16 -9.26
CA ASN A 57 0.13 0.32 -9.41
C ASN A 57 1.17 -0.72 -8.95
N ILE A 58 0.75 -1.93 -8.60
CA ILE A 58 1.57 -2.96 -7.95
C ILE A 58 2.73 -3.37 -8.84
N VAL A 59 2.49 -3.57 -10.14
CA VAL A 59 3.53 -3.96 -11.10
C VAL A 59 4.62 -2.89 -11.19
N GLN A 60 4.23 -1.62 -11.23
CA GLN A 60 5.18 -0.51 -11.25
C GLN A 60 5.93 -0.41 -9.92
N MET A 61 5.23 -0.51 -8.79
CA MET A 61 5.81 -0.41 -7.45
C MET A 61 6.79 -1.54 -7.14
N SER A 62 6.53 -2.76 -7.63
CA SER A 62 7.44 -3.90 -7.48
C SER A 62 8.81 -3.68 -8.12
N GLN A 63 8.92 -2.77 -9.09
CA GLN A 63 10.19 -2.45 -9.77
C GLN A 63 10.96 -1.30 -9.10
N GLN A 64 10.38 -0.64 -8.11
CA GLN A 64 11.01 0.48 -7.42
C GLN A 64 11.75 0.02 -6.17
N LYS A 65 12.93 0.62 -5.92
CA LYS A 65 13.82 0.27 -4.80
C LYS A 65 13.15 0.26 -3.42
N PHE A 66 12.23 1.19 -3.17
CA PHE A 66 11.60 1.37 -1.85
C PHE A 66 10.20 0.74 -1.81
N ALA A 67 9.40 0.97 -2.85
CA ALA A 67 8.03 0.50 -2.91
C ALA A 67 7.91 -1.03 -3.04
N SER A 68 8.93 -1.72 -3.58
CA SER A 68 8.94 -3.19 -3.64
C SER A 68 8.76 -3.83 -2.26
N ASN A 69 9.42 -3.27 -1.24
CA ASN A 69 9.30 -3.75 0.14
C ASN A 69 7.87 -3.60 0.67
N VAL A 70 7.18 -2.53 0.29
CA VAL A 70 5.78 -2.30 0.66
C VAL A 70 4.88 -3.34 0.00
N VAL A 71 5.09 -3.62 -1.29
CA VAL A 71 4.34 -4.66 -2.02
C VAL A 71 4.53 -6.04 -1.38
N GLU A 72 5.75 -6.39 -0.97
CA GLU A 72 6.02 -7.63 -0.23
C GLU A 72 5.22 -7.71 1.06
N LYS A 73 5.10 -6.60 1.81
CA LYS A 73 4.26 -6.55 3.03
C LYS A 73 2.77 -6.66 2.71
N CYS A 74 2.28 -6.04 1.64
CA CYS A 74 0.90 -6.20 1.19
C CYS A 74 0.57 -7.68 0.91
N LEU A 75 1.47 -8.40 0.24
CA LEU A 75 1.32 -9.84 -0.03
C LEU A 75 1.45 -10.71 1.24
N THR A 76 2.24 -10.27 2.21
CA THR A 76 2.50 -11.01 3.46
C THR A 76 1.37 -10.83 4.50
N PHE A 77 0.81 -9.62 4.61
CA PHE A 77 -0.13 -9.24 5.67
C PHE A 77 -1.56 -8.96 5.17
N GLY A 78 -1.75 -8.82 3.86
CA GLY A 78 -3.09 -8.70 3.26
C GLY A 78 -3.95 -9.94 3.50
N GLY A 79 -5.26 -9.76 3.49
CA GLY A 79 -6.23 -10.86 3.52
C GLY A 79 -6.22 -11.67 2.22
N PRO A 80 -6.86 -12.85 2.19
CA PRO A 80 -6.87 -13.72 1.02
C PRO A 80 -7.40 -13.05 -0.26
N ALA A 81 -8.48 -12.28 -0.15
CA ALA A 81 -9.08 -11.57 -1.29
C ALA A 81 -8.17 -10.47 -1.84
N GLU A 82 -7.49 -9.75 -0.95
CA GLU A 82 -6.55 -8.69 -1.29
C GLU A 82 -5.31 -9.26 -1.97
N ARG A 83 -4.73 -10.34 -1.44
CA ARG A 83 -3.60 -11.01 -2.09
C ARG A 83 -3.96 -11.50 -3.49
N LEU A 84 -5.16 -12.07 -3.64
CA LEU A 84 -5.61 -12.54 -4.95
C LEU A 84 -5.74 -11.38 -5.94
N LEU A 85 -6.22 -10.22 -5.49
CA LEU A 85 -6.28 -9.01 -6.29
C LEU A 85 -4.87 -8.58 -6.75
N LEU A 86 -3.91 -8.50 -5.83
CA LEU A 86 -2.53 -8.11 -6.14
C LEU A 86 -1.85 -9.10 -7.11
N VAL A 87 -2.07 -10.40 -6.89
CA VAL A 87 -1.52 -11.46 -7.75
C VAL A 87 -2.14 -11.42 -9.14
N ASN A 88 -3.44 -11.19 -9.25
CA ASN A 88 -4.11 -11.06 -10.55
C ASN A 88 -3.55 -9.89 -11.36
N GLU A 89 -3.33 -8.75 -10.70
CA GLU A 89 -2.69 -7.59 -11.32
C GLU A 89 -1.28 -7.92 -11.82
N MET A 90 -0.46 -8.61 -11.02
CA MET A 90 0.88 -9.07 -11.44
C MET A 90 0.86 -10.05 -12.61
N LEU A 91 -0.18 -10.89 -12.72
CA LEU A 91 -0.35 -11.83 -13.81
C LEU A 91 -0.91 -11.18 -15.09
N GLY A 92 -1.23 -9.87 -15.06
CA GLY A 92 -1.79 -9.15 -16.20
C GLY A 92 -3.20 -9.61 -16.55
N THR A 93 -3.98 -10.12 -15.58
CA THR A 93 -5.39 -10.49 -15.81
C THR A 93 -6.34 -9.29 -15.69
N THR A 94 -5.81 -8.09 -15.44
CA THR A 94 -6.51 -6.83 -15.65
C THR A 94 -6.52 -6.50 -17.14
N ASP A 95 -7.70 -6.17 -17.65
CA ASP A 95 -8.10 -5.91 -19.05
C ASP A 95 -7.35 -4.75 -19.77
N GLU A 96 -6.07 -4.53 -19.49
CA GLU A 96 -5.23 -3.49 -20.09
C GLU A 96 -4.41 -4.02 -21.28
N ASN A 97 -5.03 -4.85 -22.12
CA ASN A 97 -4.69 -4.83 -23.55
C ASN A 97 -5.44 -3.66 -24.20
N GLU A 98 -5.12 -2.43 -23.79
CA GLU A 98 -5.52 -1.26 -24.57
C GLU A 98 -4.69 -1.30 -25.87
N PRO A 99 -5.32 -1.48 -27.05
CA PRO A 99 -4.57 -1.50 -28.29
C PRO A 99 -3.92 -0.13 -28.48
N LEU A 100 -2.59 -0.14 -28.62
CA LEU A 100 -1.78 1.00 -29.03
C LEU A 100 -2.49 1.78 -30.14
N GLN A 101 -3.14 2.89 -29.81
CA GLN A 101 -3.58 3.85 -30.81
C GLN A 101 -2.32 4.57 -31.30
N VAL A 102 -1.72 4.00 -32.34
CA VAL A 102 -0.79 4.71 -33.20
C VAL A 102 -1.59 5.83 -33.87
N SER A 103 -1.21 7.08 -33.58
CA SER A 103 -1.60 8.24 -34.35
C SER A 103 -0.39 9.09 -34.70
#